data_AF-A0A6B1F9G7-F1
#
_entry.id   AF-A0A6B1F9G7-F1
#
_cell.length_a   1.000
_cell.length_b   1.000
_cell.length_c   1.000
_cell.angle_alpha   90.00
_cell.angle_beta   90.00
_cell.angle_gamma   90.00
#
_symmetry.space_group_name_H-M   'P 1'
#
loop_
_entity.id
_entity.type
_entity.pdbx_description
1 polymer ?
#
loop_
_entity_poly.entity_id
_entity_poly.type
_entity_poly.pdbx_seq_one_letter_code
_entity_poly.pdbx_strand_id
1 'polypeptide(L)'
;MPYWCKSCRSYFSVRTGTPMARSNIPMRKWAIGIYLCVTSLKSVSSMKLHRDLGISQPSAWFMMHRIREAWACRDNDPFDGPVEIDETFFGGKRKNKSNSERAELTGRGAVDMTAVVGAKCRESNEVVAKVVPDTKKETLQEFVDDVTDPDTVVYTDDAKAYEGIPNPHQTVKHSVSQFVDGMAHTNGIESFWSMLKRLHKGTFHKMSSKHLQ
;
A
#
# COMPACT_ATOMS: atom_id res chain seq x y z
N MET A 1 27.93 -0.60 24.12
CA MET A 1 27.26 -0.77 25.43
C MET A 1 26.15 0.27 25.55
N PRO A 2 25.01 -0.05 26.17
CA PRO A 2 23.99 0.95 26.44
C PRO A 2 24.47 1.94 27.52
N TYR A 3 24.27 3.23 27.28
CA TYR A 3 24.47 4.32 28.23
C TYR A 3 23.29 4.40 29.21
N TRP A 4 23.56 4.51 30.51
CA TRP A 4 22.53 4.71 31.53
C TRP A 4 22.40 6.20 31.88
N CYS A 5 21.24 6.78 31.57
CA CYS A 5 20.91 8.16 31.88
C CYS A 5 20.45 8.28 33.35
N LYS A 6 21.16 9.08 34.16
CA LYS A 6 20.81 9.27 35.58
C LYS A 6 19.53 10.08 35.80
N SER A 7 19.25 11.08 34.96
CA SER A 7 18.06 11.95 35.08
C SER A 7 16.78 11.20 34.71
N CYS A 8 16.81 10.48 33.59
CA CYS A 8 15.68 9.79 33.00
C CYS A 8 15.59 8.28 33.34
N ARG A 9 16.53 7.78 34.16
CA ARG A 9 16.59 6.40 34.70
C ARG A 9 16.37 5.31 33.63
N SER A 10 16.92 5.54 32.44
CA SER A 10 16.68 4.69 31.26
C SER A 10 17.98 4.37 30.52
N TYR A 11 18.01 3.21 29.85
CA TYR A 11 19.12 2.80 28.99
C TYR A 11 18.96 3.33 27.57
N PHE A 12 20.02 3.94 27.06
CA PHE A 12 20.12 4.46 25.71
C PHE A 12 21.22 3.71 24.95
N SER A 13 20.99 3.42 23.70
CA SER A 13 21.99 2.91 22.78
C SER A 13 21.81 3.60 21.44
N VAL A 14 22.74 3.40 20.52
CA VAL A 14 22.59 3.85 19.12
C VAL A 14 21.32 3.29 18.46
N ARG A 15 20.73 2.22 19.03
CA ARG A 15 19.47 1.64 18.54
C ARG A 15 18.23 2.25 19.18
N THR A 16 18.35 3.03 20.24
CA THR A 16 17.19 3.61 20.94
C THR A 16 16.49 4.60 20.02
N GLY A 17 15.16 4.50 19.91
CA GLY A 17 14.36 5.31 18.98
C GLY A 17 14.46 4.87 17.51
N THR A 18 15.09 3.73 17.20
CA THR A 18 15.20 3.20 15.84
C THR A 18 14.41 1.89 15.69
N PRO A 19 14.14 1.43 14.46
CA PRO A 19 13.55 0.10 14.22
C PRO A 19 14.34 -1.04 14.87
N MET A 20 15.65 -0.85 15.07
CA MET A 20 16.56 -1.82 15.68
C MET A 20 16.44 -1.90 17.22
N ALA A 21 15.68 -1.01 17.85
CA ALA A 21 15.55 -0.92 19.30
C ALA A 21 15.10 -2.27 19.91
N ARG A 22 15.74 -2.69 21.01
CA ARG A 22 15.40 -3.93 21.73
C ARG A 22 15.45 -5.22 20.87
N SER A 23 16.18 -5.20 19.75
CA SER A 23 16.41 -6.39 18.94
C SER A 23 17.76 -7.06 19.29
N ASN A 24 17.77 -8.39 19.36
CA ASN A 24 18.98 -9.19 19.56
C ASN A 24 19.76 -9.44 18.24
N ILE A 25 19.27 -8.90 17.12
CA ILE A 25 19.89 -9.09 15.81
C ILE A 25 21.13 -8.17 15.70
N PRO A 26 22.27 -8.66 15.19
CA PRO A 26 23.45 -7.82 14.95
C PRO A 26 23.16 -6.67 13.99
N MET A 27 23.77 -5.50 14.25
CA MET A 27 23.52 -4.27 13.47
C MET A 27 23.93 -4.42 11.99
N ARG A 28 24.98 -5.19 11.70
CA ARG A 28 25.39 -5.50 10.32
C ARG A 28 24.28 -6.24 9.55
N LYS A 29 23.56 -7.15 10.20
CA LYS A 29 22.45 -7.87 9.57
C LYS A 29 21.25 -6.96 9.34
N TRP A 30 21.00 -5.99 10.22
CA TRP A 30 20.03 -4.93 10.00
C TRP A 30 20.38 -4.06 8.79
N ALA A 31 21.63 -3.62 8.68
CA ALA A 31 22.08 -2.81 7.54
C ALA A 31 21.90 -3.56 6.20
N ILE A 32 22.31 -4.83 6.13
CA ILE A 32 22.11 -5.67 4.95
C ILE A 32 20.62 -5.91 4.69
N GLY A 33 19.83 -6.17 5.73
CA GLY A 33 18.38 -6.37 5.61
C GLY A 33 17.66 -5.15 5.06
N ILE A 34 17.99 -3.95 5.55
CA ILE A 34 17.46 -2.67 5.03
C ILE A 34 17.87 -2.51 3.57
N TYR A 35 19.15 -2.71 3.23
CA TYR A 35 19.64 -2.63 1.86
C TYR A 35 18.88 -3.57 0.92
N LEU A 36 18.68 -4.83 1.32
CA LEU A 36 17.93 -5.81 0.52
C LEU A 36 16.46 -5.40 0.35
N CYS A 37 15.83 -4.85 1.38
CA CYS A 37 14.45 -4.37 1.31
C CYS A 37 14.30 -3.15 0.38
N VAL A 38 15.26 -2.21 0.39
CA VAL A 38 15.23 -1.00 -0.45
C VAL A 38 15.55 -1.30 -1.91
N THR A 39 16.55 -2.15 -2.17
CA THR A 39 17.00 -2.45 -3.55
C THR A 39 16.09 -3.43 -4.30
N SER A 40 15.25 -4.17 -3.57
CA SER A 40 14.35 -5.14 -4.19
C SER A 40 13.09 -4.49 -4.73
N LEU A 41 12.98 -4.39 -6.06
CA LEU A 41 11.81 -3.84 -6.77
C LEU A 41 10.47 -4.51 -6.40
N LYS A 42 10.49 -5.77 -5.95
CA LYS A 42 9.30 -6.57 -5.59
C LYS A 42 9.33 -7.02 -4.13
N SER A 43 9.92 -6.22 -3.26
CA SER A 43 10.17 -6.57 -1.86
C SER A 43 10.94 -7.90 -1.71
N VAL A 44 11.16 -8.32 -0.46
CA VAL A 44 11.84 -9.59 -0.14
C VAL A 44 10.90 -10.42 0.72
N SER A 45 10.79 -11.72 0.44
CA SER A 45 10.08 -12.65 1.33
C SER A 45 10.90 -12.88 2.60
N SER A 46 10.23 -13.05 3.74
CA SER A 46 10.92 -13.41 5.00
C SER A 46 11.72 -14.69 4.86
N MET A 47 11.27 -15.63 4.01
CA MET A 47 11.99 -16.86 3.76
C MET A 47 13.32 -16.60 3.03
N LYS A 48 13.32 -15.68 2.07
CA LYS A 48 14.55 -15.29 1.37
C LYS A 48 15.49 -14.54 2.33
N LEU A 49 14.95 -13.58 3.08
CA LEU A 49 15.74 -12.78 4.00
C LEU A 49 16.37 -13.62 5.13
N HIS A 50 15.68 -14.66 5.62
CA HIS A 50 16.25 -15.58 6.62
C HIS A 50 17.49 -16.29 6.07
N ARG A 51 17.45 -16.75 4.80
CA ARG A 51 18.56 -17.46 4.15
C ARG A 51 19.72 -16.53 3.90
N ASP A 52 19.44 -15.36 3.32
CA ASP A 52 20.45 -14.37 2.95
C ASP A 52 21.19 -13.81 4.18
N LEU A 53 20.50 -13.62 5.32
CA LEU A 53 21.09 -13.10 6.56
C LEU A 53 21.57 -14.19 7.53
N GLY A 54 21.26 -15.46 7.29
CA GLY A 54 21.51 -16.56 8.24
C GLY A 54 20.89 -16.30 9.61
N ILE A 55 19.61 -15.92 9.66
CA ILE A 55 18.83 -15.72 10.89
C ILE A 55 17.59 -16.62 10.88
N SER A 56 16.94 -16.76 12.03
CA SER A 56 15.65 -17.47 12.08
C SER A 56 14.59 -16.70 11.28
N GLN A 57 13.69 -17.43 10.63
CA GLN A 57 12.60 -16.82 9.85
C GLN A 57 11.74 -15.86 10.70
N PRO A 58 11.40 -16.15 11.97
CA PRO A 58 10.68 -15.20 12.82
C PRO A 58 11.46 -13.89 13.04
N SER A 59 12.78 -13.96 13.17
CA SER A 59 13.63 -12.77 13.29
C SER A 59 13.64 -11.93 12.00
N ALA A 60 13.66 -12.61 10.84
CA ALA A 60 13.55 -11.94 9.55
C ALA A 60 12.16 -11.28 9.37
N TRP A 61 11.10 -11.97 9.76
CA TRP A 61 9.73 -11.44 9.75
C TRP A 61 9.59 -10.20 10.64
N PHE A 62 10.11 -10.27 11.87
CA PHE A 62 10.15 -9.16 12.82
C PHE A 62 10.92 -7.96 12.26
N MET A 63 12.12 -8.21 11.68
CA MET A 63 12.93 -7.19 11.05
C MET A 63 12.15 -6.47 9.94
N MET A 64 11.52 -7.23 9.04
CA MET A 64 10.76 -6.68 7.92
C MET A 64 9.57 -5.82 8.38
N HIS A 65 8.85 -6.24 9.41
CA HIS A 65 7.70 -5.47 9.92
C HIS A 65 8.13 -4.11 10.45
N ARG A 66 9.25 -4.06 11.18
CA ARG A 66 9.78 -2.80 11.71
C ARG A 66 10.36 -1.89 10.65
N ILE A 67 10.98 -2.44 9.60
CA ILE A 67 11.42 -1.64 8.46
C ILE A 67 10.21 -0.99 7.78
N ARG A 68 9.13 -1.75 7.57
CA ARG A 68 7.90 -1.25 6.95
C ARG A 68 7.19 -0.21 7.81
N GLU A 69 7.08 -0.45 9.11
CA GLU A 69 6.48 0.51 10.05
C GLU A 69 7.27 1.82 10.10
N ALA A 70 8.60 1.75 10.04
CA ALA A 70 9.44 2.95 9.92
C ALA A 70 9.24 3.72 8.61
N TRP A 71 8.87 3.05 7.52
CA TRP A 71 8.53 3.68 6.24
C TRP A 71 7.10 4.17 6.16
N ALA A 72 6.20 3.66 7.01
CA ALA A 72 4.81 4.09 7.06
C ALA A 72 4.64 5.47 7.72
N CYS A 73 5.70 6.03 8.31
CA CYS A 73 5.74 7.42 8.78
C CYS A 73 5.79 8.38 7.58
N ARG A 74 4.64 8.59 6.94
CA ARG A 74 4.42 9.78 6.12
C ARG A 74 3.67 10.81 6.96
N ASP A 75 3.96 12.08 6.72
CA ASP A 75 3.07 13.14 7.17
C ASP A 75 1.74 12.95 6.43
N ASN A 76 0.64 12.91 7.18
CA ASN A 76 -0.73 12.70 6.65
C ASN A 76 -1.25 13.99 6.00
N ASP A 77 -0.36 14.76 5.39
CA ASP A 77 -0.72 15.99 4.72
C ASP A 77 -1.47 15.64 3.43
N PRO A 78 -2.61 16.31 3.16
CA PRO A 78 -3.34 16.16 1.91
C PRO A 78 -2.44 16.51 0.71
N PHE A 79 -2.78 15.93 -0.43
CA PHE A 79 -2.12 16.30 -1.68
C PHE A 79 -2.64 17.64 -2.20
N ASP A 80 -1.70 18.55 -2.49
CA ASP A 80 -1.90 19.89 -3.04
C ASP A 80 -1.72 19.96 -4.57
N GLY A 81 -1.07 18.95 -5.17
CA GLY A 81 -0.91 18.79 -6.62
C GLY A 81 -1.93 17.84 -7.25
N PRO A 82 -2.00 17.73 -8.59
CA PRO A 82 -3.01 16.93 -9.27
C PRO A 82 -2.94 15.43 -8.92
N VAL A 83 -4.09 14.83 -8.59
CA VAL A 83 -4.17 13.46 -8.03
C VAL A 83 -4.93 12.51 -8.95
N GLU A 84 -4.38 11.33 -9.18
CA GLU A 84 -5.05 10.21 -9.82
C GLU A 84 -5.63 9.28 -8.75
N ILE A 85 -6.92 8.94 -8.84
CA ILE A 85 -7.59 8.04 -7.90
C ILE A 85 -8.20 6.87 -8.68
N ASP A 86 -7.94 5.66 -8.18
CA ASP A 86 -8.44 4.41 -8.75
C ASP A 86 -8.64 3.36 -7.66
N GLU A 87 -9.50 2.38 -7.92
CA GLU A 87 -9.76 1.26 -7.05
C GLU A 87 -9.29 -0.08 -7.64
N THR A 88 -8.84 -0.97 -6.77
CA THR A 88 -8.49 -2.34 -7.16
C THR A 88 -9.02 -3.35 -6.16
N PHE A 89 -9.20 -4.58 -6.65
CA PHE A 89 -9.66 -5.71 -5.84
C PHE A 89 -8.57 -6.76 -5.67
N PHE A 90 -8.35 -7.20 -4.42
CA PHE A 90 -7.47 -8.30 -4.05
C PHE A 90 -8.30 -9.47 -3.53
N GLY A 91 -8.13 -10.65 -4.12
CA GLY A 91 -8.87 -11.84 -3.70
C GLY A 91 -8.75 -12.99 -4.69
N GLY A 92 -9.21 -14.16 -4.25
CA GLY A 92 -9.30 -15.33 -5.11
C GLY A 92 -10.38 -15.11 -6.18
N LYS A 93 -10.02 -15.28 -7.47
CA LYS A 93 -11.03 -15.25 -8.54
C LYS A 93 -12.12 -16.25 -8.21
N ARG A 94 -13.40 -15.86 -8.33
CA ARG A 94 -14.54 -16.76 -8.08
C ARG A 94 -14.41 -18.11 -8.81
N LYS A 95 -13.88 -18.09 -10.04
CA LYS A 95 -13.60 -19.30 -10.85
C LYS A 95 -12.51 -20.23 -10.31
N ASN A 96 -11.75 -19.82 -9.30
CA ASN A 96 -10.73 -20.61 -8.63
C ASN A 96 -11.16 -21.05 -7.22
N LYS A 97 -12.34 -20.59 -6.73
CA LYS A 97 -12.92 -21.03 -5.46
C LYS A 97 -13.53 -22.43 -5.59
N SER A 98 -13.55 -23.20 -4.52
CA SER A 98 -14.15 -24.54 -4.47
C SER A 98 -15.67 -24.47 -4.67
N ASN A 99 -16.32 -25.59 -5.00
CA ASN A 99 -17.77 -25.62 -5.26
C ASN A 99 -18.59 -25.23 -4.02
N SER A 100 -18.13 -25.57 -2.81
CA SER A 100 -18.77 -25.16 -1.55
C SER A 100 -18.66 -23.65 -1.32
N GLU A 101 -17.46 -23.07 -1.49
CA GLU A 101 -17.24 -21.62 -1.36
C GLU A 101 -18.02 -20.84 -2.44
N ARG A 102 -18.22 -21.40 -3.64
CA ARG A 102 -19.04 -20.76 -4.68
C ARG A 102 -20.53 -20.76 -4.35
N ALA A 103 -21.02 -21.80 -3.66
CA ALA A 103 -22.41 -21.93 -3.28
C ALA A 103 -22.81 -20.92 -2.19
N GLU A 104 -21.87 -20.54 -1.32
CA GLU A 104 -22.04 -19.51 -0.29
C GLU A 104 -22.01 -18.08 -0.85
N LEU A 105 -21.43 -17.87 -2.04
CA LEU A 105 -21.34 -16.55 -2.68
C LEU A 105 -22.63 -16.22 -3.43
N THR A 106 -23.55 -15.50 -2.78
CA THR A 106 -24.73 -14.91 -3.41
C THR A 106 -24.39 -13.55 -4.03
N GLY A 107 -24.75 -13.34 -5.31
CA GLY A 107 -24.48 -12.09 -6.06
C GLY A 107 -23.60 -12.24 -7.30
N ARG A 108 -23.51 -11.19 -8.14
CA ARG A 108 -22.60 -11.08 -9.30
C ARG A 108 -21.42 -10.15 -8.93
N GLY A 109 -20.20 -10.45 -9.38
CA GLY A 109 -19.05 -9.55 -9.23
C GLY A 109 -18.06 -9.88 -8.10
N ALA A 110 -17.48 -8.84 -7.48
CA ALA A 110 -16.38 -8.84 -6.51
C ALA A 110 -16.70 -9.43 -5.13
N VAL A 111 -17.58 -10.42 -5.07
CA VAL A 111 -18.03 -11.05 -3.82
C VAL A 111 -16.85 -11.77 -3.17
N ASP A 112 -16.50 -11.35 -1.95
CA ASP A 112 -15.33 -11.80 -1.17
C ASP A 112 -13.98 -11.47 -1.84
N MET A 113 -13.87 -10.22 -2.32
CA MET A 113 -12.60 -9.56 -2.61
C MET A 113 -12.42 -8.37 -1.67
N THR A 114 -11.19 -8.13 -1.23
CA THR A 114 -10.81 -6.93 -0.49
C THR A 114 -10.65 -5.78 -1.48
N ALA A 115 -11.45 -4.73 -1.32
CA ALA A 115 -11.32 -3.50 -2.09
C ALA A 115 -10.20 -2.63 -1.48
N VAL A 116 -9.40 -2.04 -2.36
CA VAL A 116 -8.33 -1.09 -2.00
C VAL A 116 -8.49 0.09 -2.92
N VAL A 117 -8.65 1.28 -2.34
CA VAL A 117 -8.61 2.55 -3.08
C VAL A 117 -7.21 3.13 -2.95
N GLY A 118 -6.75 3.82 -3.98
CA GLY A 118 -5.45 4.48 -3.96
C GLY A 118 -5.48 5.82 -4.68
N ALA A 119 -4.68 6.73 -4.16
CA ALA A 119 -4.46 8.07 -4.68
C ALA A 119 -2.98 8.25 -4.98
N LYS A 120 -2.65 8.78 -6.15
CA LYS A 120 -1.28 9.14 -6.55
C LYS A 120 -1.20 10.61 -6.91
N CYS A 121 -0.36 11.36 -6.21
CA CYS A 121 -0.01 12.71 -6.65
C CYS A 121 0.96 12.63 -7.83
N ARG A 122 0.69 13.39 -8.89
CA ARG A 122 1.54 13.41 -10.10
C ARG A 122 2.84 14.15 -9.89
N GLU A 123 2.84 15.18 -9.04
CA GLU A 123 4.00 16.03 -8.80
C GLU A 123 4.97 15.38 -7.82
N SER A 124 4.50 15.01 -6.63
CA SER A 124 5.34 14.37 -5.60
C SER A 124 5.66 12.91 -5.92
N ASN A 125 4.91 12.27 -6.83
CA ASN A 125 4.94 10.83 -7.10
C ASN A 125 4.66 9.94 -5.89
N GLU A 126 4.09 10.50 -4.83
CA GLU A 126 3.67 9.75 -3.67
C GLU A 126 2.34 9.05 -3.92
N VAL A 127 2.17 7.91 -3.25
CA VAL A 127 0.97 7.08 -3.34
C VAL A 127 0.43 6.83 -1.94
N VAL A 128 -0.87 7.02 -1.75
CA VAL A 128 -1.63 6.56 -0.59
C VAL A 128 -2.54 5.44 -1.05
N ALA A 129 -2.59 4.34 -0.30
CA ALA A 129 -3.54 3.25 -0.55
C ALA A 129 -4.19 2.84 0.76
N LYS A 130 -5.52 2.62 0.75
CA LYS A 130 -6.31 2.28 1.93
C LYS A 130 -7.22 1.10 1.61
N VAL A 131 -7.26 0.12 2.51
CA VAL A 131 -8.24 -0.96 2.42
C VAL A 131 -9.59 -0.38 2.78
N VAL A 132 -10.58 -0.51 1.90
CA VAL A 132 -11.94 0.00 2.09
C VAL A 132 -12.95 -1.13 2.20
N PRO A 133 -14.03 -0.96 2.99
CA PRO A 133 -15.03 -2.00 3.18
C PRO A 133 -15.84 -2.27 1.89
N ASP A 134 -16.05 -1.24 1.06
CA ASP A 134 -16.74 -1.33 -0.22
C ASP A 134 -16.32 -0.19 -1.16
N THR A 135 -16.78 -0.25 -2.40
CA THR A 135 -16.57 0.79 -3.43
C THR A 135 -17.82 1.63 -3.66
N LYS A 136 -18.58 1.89 -2.58
CA LYS A 136 -19.74 2.79 -2.65
C LYS A 136 -19.28 4.24 -2.72
N LYS A 137 -20.20 5.09 -3.17
CA LYS A 137 -20.00 6.53 -3.31
C LYS A 137 -19.50 7.16 -2.01
N GLU A 138 -20.17 6.90 -0.89
CA GLU A 138 -19.86 7.51 0.40
C GLU A 138 -18.42 7.17 0.83
N THR A 139 -18.05 5.89 0.77
CA THR A 139 -16.72 5.39 1.15
C THR A 139 -15.60 5.96 0.28
N LEU A 140 -15.84 6.06 -1.04
CA LEU A 140 -14.82 6.55 -1.97
C LEU A 140 -14.67 8.06 -1.91
N GLN A 141 -15.76 8.81 -1.74
CA GLN A 141 -15.71 10.27 -1.60
C GLN A 141 -15.06 10.68 -0.27
N GLU A 142 -15.36 10.00 0.84
CA GLU A 142 -14.66 10.20 2.12
C GLU A 142 -13.15 9.99 1.97
N PHE A 143 -12.73 8.97 1.19
CA PHE A 143 -11.31 8.78 0.90
C PHE A 143 -10.70 9.91 0.07
N VAL A 144 -11.42 10.47 -0.91
CA VAL A 144 -10.92 11.62 -1.69
C VAL A 144 -10.73 12.83 -0.78
N ASP A 145 -11.71 13.12 0.07
CA ASP A 145 -11.68 14.24 1.02
C ASP A 145 -10.54 14.08 2.05
N ASP A 146 -10.26 12.84 2.50
CA ASP A 146 -9.18 12.53 3.44
C ASP A 146 -7.77 12.81 2.85
N VAL A 147 -7.59 12.65 1.54
CA VAL A 147 -6.26 12.61 0.91
C VAL A 147 -5.98 13.78 -0.03
N THR A 148 -6.96 14.65 -0.29
CA THR A 148 -6.82 15.79 -1.21
C THR A 148 -7.35 17.08 -0.58
N ASP A 149 -6.71 18.20 -0.90
CA ASP A 149 -7.28 19.51 -0.60
C ASP A 149 -8.48 19.81 -1.53
N PRO A 150 -9.46 20.63 -1.10
CA PRO A 150 -10.66 20.93 -1.89
C PRO A 150 -10.37 21.50 -3.30
N ASP A 151 -9.26 22.23 -3.44
CA ASP A 151 -8.86 22.87 -4.70
C ASP A 151 -8.05 21.93 -5.63
N THR A 152 -7.71 20.73 -5.15
CA THR A 152 -6.90 19.77 -5.89
C THR A 152 -7.66 19.17 -7.06
N VAL A 153 -7.03 19.17 -8.25
CA VAL A 153 -7.61 18.54 -9.44
C VAL A 153 -7.52 17.01 -9.32
N VAL A 154 -8.66 16.35 -9.37
CA VAL A 154 -8.79 14.89 -9.26
C VAL A 154 -9.07 14.26 -10.62
N TYR A 155 -8.33 13.21 -10.96
CA TYR A 155 -8.51 12.37 -12.14
C TYR A 155 -9.00 10.99 -11.72
N THR A 156 -10.15 10.56 -12.26
CA THR A 156 -10.69 9.20 -12.03
C THR A 156 -11.16 8.59 -13.34
N ASP A 157 -11.41 7.29 -13.30
CA ASP A 157 -12.14 6.58 -14.35
C ASP A 157 -13.65 6.93 -14.30
N ASP A 158 -14.41 6.48 -15.31
CA ASP A 158 -15.85 6.73 -15.51
C ASP A 158 -16.77 5.95 -14.52
N ALA A 159 -16.30 5.76 -13.29
CA ALA A 159 -17.06 5.08 -12.25
C ALA A 159 -18.05 6.05 -11.58
N LYS A 160 -19.33 5.65 -11.53
CA LYS A 160 -20.43 6.46 -10.94
C LYS A 160 -20.21 6.88 -9.48
N ALA A 161 -19.35 6.18 -8.76
CA ALA A 161 -19.04 6.50 -7.36
C ALA A 161 -18.32 7.86 -7.22
N TYR A 162 -17.63 8.33 -8.26
CA TYR A 162 -16.95 9.62 -8.26
C TYR A 162 -17.83 10.77 -8.79
N GLU A 163 -19.08 10.50 -9.19
CA GLU A 163 -19.99 11.55 -9.65
C GLU A 163 -20.34 12.53 -8.51
N GLY A 164 -20.04 13.82 -8.72
CA GLY A 164 -20.36 14.88 -7.77
C GLY A 164 -19.40 14.99 -6.60
N ILE A 165 -18.12 14.62 -6.79
CA ILE A 165 -17.07 15.03 -5.86
C ILE A 165 -16.95 16.56 -5.85
N PRO A 166 -16.62 17.17 -4.70
CA PRO A 166 -16.54 18.63 -4.57
C PRO A 166 -15.34 19.22 -5.31
N ASN A 167 -14.25 18.45 -5.45
CA ASN A 167 -13.03 18.85 -6.12
C ASN A 167 -13.23 19.09 -7.63
N PRO A 168 -12.38 19.91 -8.26
CA PRO A 168 -12.27 19.95 -9.72
C PRO A 168 -11.99 18.57 -10.31
N HIS A 169 -12.98 17.98 -10.98
CA HIS A 169 -12.95 16.57 -11.42
C HIS A 169 -12.80 16.44 -12.94
N GLN A 170 -11.87 15.59 -13.37
CA GLN A 170 -11.76 15.14 -14.75
C GLN A 170 -11.89 13.63 -14.84
N THR A 171 -12.77 13.17 -15.74
CA THR A 171 -13.04 11.75 -15.95
C THR A 171 -12.36 11.25 -17.21
N VAL A 172 -11.64 10.13 -17.10
CA VAL A 172 -11.04 9.45 -18.25
C VAL A 172 -12.00 8.37 -18.74
N LYS A 173 -12.47 8.47 -19.99
CA LYS A 173 -13.33 7.44 -20.59
C LYS A 173 -12.50 6.34 -21.23
N HIS A 174 -12.39 5.20 -20.57
CA HIS A 174 -11.66 4.03 -21.09
C HIS A 174 -12.42 3.30 -22.22
N SER A 175 -13.71 3.60 -22.42
CA SER A 175 -14.60 2.97 -23.41
C SER A 175 -14.43 3.52 -24.83
N VAL A 176 -13.85 4.71 -24.96
CA VAL A 176 -13.54 5.34 -26.25
C VAL A 176 -12.03 5.43 -26.26
N SER A 177 -11.35 4.84 -27.25
CA SER A 177 -9.88 4.83 -27.36
C SER A 177 -9.25 6.23 -27.59
N GLN A 178 -9.69 7.25 -26.87
CA GLN A 178 -9.03 8.53 -26.72
C GLN A 178 -7.83 8.34 -25.79
N PHE A 179 -6.76 7.80 -26.37
CA PHE A 179 -5.44 8.09 -25.85
C PHE A 179 -5.17 9.56 -26.16
N VAL A 180 -5.07 10.35 -25.09
CA VAL A 180 -4.57 11.73 -25.05
C VAL A 180 -5.62 12.82 -25.37
N ASP A 181 -6.31 13.28 -24.32
CA ASP A 181 -6.55 14.72 -24.15
C ASP A 181 -5.56 15.23 -23.09
N GLY A 182 -4.39 15.70 -23.59
CA GLY A 182 -3.31 16.44 -22.94
C GLY A 182 -2.75 16.03 -21.57
N MET A 183 -3.61 15.79 -20.58
CA MET A 183 -3.30 15.57 -19.17
C MET A 183 -4.33 14.65 -18.45
N ALA A 184 -5.40 14.19 -19.07
CA ALA A 184 -6.40 13.34 -18.39
C ALA A 184 -6.06 11.84 -18.49
N HIS A 185 -5.36 11.29 -17.50
CA HIS A 185 -5.03 9.85 -17.41
C HIS A 185 -4.89 9.35 -15.97
N THR A 186 -5.10 8.05 -15.73
CA THR A 186 -4.88 7.36 -14.44
C THR A 186 -3.69 6.38 -14.50
N ASN A 187 -2.83 6.52 -15.53
CA ASN A 187 -1.73 5.60 -15.82
C ASN A 187 -0.74 5.40 -14.65
N GLY A 188 -0.53 6.43 -13.82
CA GLY A 188 0.40 6.37 -12.71
C GLY A 188 -0.11 5.44 -11.61
N ILE A 189 -1.36 5.63 -11.18
CA ILE A 189 -1.99 4.75 -10.17
C ILE A 189 -2.21 3.33 -10.72
N GLU A 190 -2.55 3.17 -12.01
CA GLU A 190 -2.62 1.86 -12.66
C GLU A 190 -1.28 1.10 -12.68
N SER A 191 -0.18 1.83 -12.92
CA SER A 191 1.17 1.27 -12.88
C SER A 191 1.54 0.80 -11.47
N PHE A 192 1.17 1.57 -10.44
CA PHE A 192 1.30 1.18 -9.05
C PHE A 192 0.52 -0.12 -8.75
N TRP A 193 -0.74 -0.23 -9.17
CA TRP A 193 -1.51 -1.46 -9.03
C TRP A 193 -0.90 -2.65 -9.76
N SER A 194 -0.37 -2.42 -10.96
CA SER A 194 0.33 -3.45 -11.73
C SER A 194 1.55 -3.98 -10.98
N MET A 195 2.30 -3.10 -10.33
CA MET A 195 3.45 -3.48 -9.50
C MET A 195 3.01 -4.25 -8.25
N LEU A 196 2.00 -3.76 -7.53
CA LEU A 196 1.46 -4.40 -6.33
C LEU A 196 0.86 -5.79 -6.63
N LYS A 197 0.14 -5.95 -7.74
CA LYS A 197 -0.38 -7.25 -8.19
C LYS A 197 0.73 -8.23 -8.57
N ARG A 198 1.84 -7.75 -9.15
CA ARG A 198 3.02 -8.57 -9.45
C ARG A 198 3.75 -8.99 -8.17
N LEU A 199 3.84 -8.10 -7.18
CA LEU A 199 4.36 -8.39 -5.85
C LEU A 199 3.54 -9.51 -5.19
N HIS A 200 2.21 -9.38 -5.23
CA HIS A 200 1.30 -10.39 -4.67
C HIS A 200 1.48 -11.76 -5.32
N LYS A 201 1.50 -11.82 -6.65
CA LYS A 201 1.64 -13.08 -7.39
C LYS A 201 3.03 -13.70 -7.28
N GLY A 202 4.08 -12.89 -7.14
CA GLY A 202 5.47 -13.33 -7.20
C GLY A 202 6.12 -13.62 -5.83
N THR A 203 5.85 -12.80 -4.82
CA THR A 203 6.59 -12.84 -3.54
C THR A 203 5.75 -13.40 -2.40
N PHE A 204 4.50 -12.95 -2.26
CA PHE A 204 3.69 -13.28 -1.07
C PHE A 204 2.66 -14.38 -1.29
N HIS A 205 2.17 -14.58 -2.52
CA HIS A 205 1.17 -15.57 -2.98
C HIS A 205 -0.21 -15.54 -2.26
N LYS A 206 -0.26 -15.22 -0.97
CA LYS A 206 -1.46 -15.03 -0.16
C LYS A 206 -1.22 -13.83 0.77
N MET A 207 -2.12 -12.84 0.70
CA MET A 207 -2.15 -11.70 1.62
C MET A 207 -3.56 -11.62 2.20
N SER A 208 -3.67 -11.60 3.52
CA SER A 208 -4.94 -11.30 4.19
C SER A 208 -5.21 -9.80 4.14
N SER A 209 -6.46 -9.39 4.30
CA SER A 209 -6.86 -7.97 4.46
C SER A 209 -5.99 -7.23 5.49
N LYS A 210 -5.72 -7.85 6.64
CA LYS A 210 -4.83 -7.30 7.68
C LYS A 210 -3.41 -6.91 7.20
N HIS A 211 -2.89 -7.58 6.17
CA HIS A 211 -1.55 -7.35 5.64
C HIS A 211 -1.57 -6.60 4.29
N LEU A 212 -2.75 -6.15 3.85
CA LEU A 212 -2.92 -5.23 2.72
C LEU A 212 -3.01 -3.76 3.17
N GLN A 213 -3.22 -3.53 4.47
CA GLN A 213 -3.19 -2.22 5.12
C GLN A 213 -1.77 -1.79 5.47
#